data_AF-A0A800DYW1-F1
#
_entry.id   AF-A0A800DYW1-F1
#
_cell.length_a   1.000
_cell.length_b   1.000
_cell.length_c   1.000
_cell.angle_alpha   90.00
_cell.angle_beta   90.00
_cell.angle_gamma   90.00
#
_symmetry.space_group_name_H-M   'P 1'
#
loop_
_entity.id
_entity.type
_entity.pdbx_description
1 polymer ?
#
loop_
_entity_poly.entity_id
_entity_poly.type
_entity_poly.pdbx_seq_one_letter_code
_entity_poly.pdbx_strand_id
1 'polypeptide(L)'
;VEVRIYDRLFLDEAPDSHKNKDFIEFINPNSLTIIDNAFAEPSLANAKIGDHFQFQRLGYFNVDDDSTKAHLVFNRTVALKDSWAKKENKNQPKQAIKEDTSIKEILVLTGKYLKSREEDERLSLIANVFELSKKVNFESLLNFIKTAESNKDFLTYLMMLNSKNIKTDFTNKANFELVDKFIGTALTMKNSYVRFQAVDCVVKYPVFKDNHLDLLKVMAIEDKNTHIIERLKGFL
;
A
#
# COMPACT_ATOMS: atom_id res chain seq x y z
N VAL A 1 30.01 5.48 13.28
CA VAL A 1 30.34 5.87 11.89
C VAL A 1 29.23 6.77 11.39
N GLU A 2 29.54 7.70 10.49
CA GLU A 2 28.52 8.50 9.82
C GLU A 2 27.99 7.75 8.60
N VAL A 3 26.68 7.81 8.37
CA VAL A 3 26.05 7.19 7.20
C VAL A 3 25.18 8.22 6.50
N ARG A 4 25.47 8.47 5.23
CA ARG A 4 24.74 9.37 4.34
C ARG A 4 23.82 8.54 3.44
N ILE A 5 22.54 8.79 3.57
CA ILE A 5 21.50 8.12 2.82
C ILE A 5 20.95 9.11 1.79
N TYR A 6 21.26 8.87 0.52
CA TYR A 6 20.75 9.66 -0.59
C TYR A 6 19.40 9.11 -1.09
N ASP A 7 18.54 10.03 -1.51
CA ASP A 7 17.33 9.82 -2.30
C ASP A 7 17.39 10.74 -3.54
N ARG A 8 16.35 10.74 -4.37
CA ARG A 8 16.31 11.61 -5.55
C ARG A 8 16.46 13.09 -5.19
N LEU A 9 17.23 13.81 -5.99
CA LEU A 9 17.42 15.25 -5.85
C LEU A 9 16.13 16.03 -6.12
N PHE A 10 15.31 15.58 -7.06
CA PHE A 10 14.06 16.23 -7.45
C PHE A 10 12.83 15.39 -7.07
N LEU A 11 11.74 16.08 -6.75
CA LEU A 11 10.44 15.48 -6.47
C LEU A 11 9.70 15.05 -7.75
N ASP A 12 9.98 15.75 -8.85
CA ASP A 12 9.47 15.48 -10.20
C ASP A 12 10.56 14.79 -11.04
N GLU A 13 10.15 13.91 -11.94
CA GLU A 13 11.07 13.21 -12.85
C GLU A 13 11.56 14.11 -13.99
N ALA A 14 10.79 15.14 -14.34
CA ALA A 14 11.11 16.12 -15.37
C ALA A 14 10.89 17.56 -14.85
N PRO A 15 11.68 18.04 -13.87
CA PRO A 15 11.46 19.34 -13.22
C PRO A 15 11.54 20.52 -14.21
N ASP A 16 12.36 20.41 -15.27
CA ASP A 16 12.51 21.44 -16.30
C ASP A 16 11.36 21.50 -17.31
N SER A 17 10.41 20.55 -17.26
CA SER A 17 9.27 20.50 -18.19
C SER A 17 8.17 21.52 -17.88
N HIS A 18 8.21 22.13 -16.68
CA HIS A 18 7.19 23.05 -16.20
C HIS A 18 7.46 24.48 -16.67
N LYS A 19 6.71 24.95 -17.67
CA LYS A 19 6.89 26.29 -18.28
C LYS A 19 6.75 27.49 -17.33
N ASN A 20 6.10 27.30 -16.19
CA ASN A 20 5.73 28.37 -15.26
C ASN A 20 6.32 28.19 -13.85
N LYS A 21 7.28 27.28 -13.66
CA LYS A 21 7.92 27.02 -12.37
C LYS A 21 9.42 26.83 -12.56
N ASP A 22 10.20 27.29 -11.58
CA ASP A 22 11.64 27.04 -11.57
C ASP A 22 11.93 25.60 -11.13
N PHE A 23 12.92 24.93 -11.73
CA PHE A 23 13.32 23.56 -11.37
C PHE A 23 13.77 23.47 -9.90
N ILE A 24 14.29 24.57 -9.35
CA ILE A 24 14.68 24.71 -7.94
C ILE A 24 13.50 24.43 -7.02
N GLU A 25 12.27 24.78 -7.42
CA GLU A 25 11.05 24.51 -6.64
C GLU A 25 10.76 23.01 -6.46
N PHE A 26 11.35 22.17 -7.31
CA PHE A 26 11.19 20.72 -7.27
C PHE A 26 12.29 20.02 -6.49
N ILE A 27 13.24 20.73 -5.87
CA ILE A 27 14.26 20.10 -5.03
C ILE A 27 13.59 19.34 -3.88
N ASN A 28 13.99 18.08 -3.72
CA ASN A 28 13.54 17.23 -2.64
C ASN A 28 14.28 17.60 -1.34
N PRO A 29 13.57 18.12 -0.32
CA PRO A 29 14.19 18.46 0.96
C PRO A 29 14.68 17.22 1.73
N ASN A 30 14.22 16.02 1.34
CA ASN A 30 14.62 14.74 1.92
C ASN A 30 15.59 13.97 1.01
N SER A 31 16.27 14.65 0.07
CA SER A 31 17.24 14.04 -0.85
C SER A 31 18.50 13.51 -0.14
N LEU A 32 18.76 13.97 1.08
CA LEU A 32 19.84 13.49 1.93
C LEU A 32 19.35 13.32 3.38
N THR A 33 19.65 12.17 3.97
CA THR A 33 19.51 11.93 5.41
C THR A 33 20.86 11.51 5.96
N ILE A 34 21.35 12.21 6.97
CA ILE A 34 22.62 11.92 7.63
C ILE A 34 22.35 11.24 8.97
N ILE A 35 23.07 10.16 9.25
CA ILE A 35 23.06 9.45 10.53
C ILE A 35 24.48 9.55 11.11
N ASP A 36 24.71 10.49 12.01
CA ASP A 36 26.07 10.81 12.49
C ASP A 36 26.69 9.69 13.34
N ASN A 37 25.86 8.96 14.09
CA ASN A 37 26.30 7.99 15.09
C ASN A 37 25.71 6.59 14.85
N ALA A 38 25.98 6.01 13.68
CA ALA A 38 25.59 4.64 13.37
C ALA A 38 26.55 3.61 14.00
N PHE A 39 25.98 2.51 14.49
CA PHE A 39 26.73 1.32 14.89
C PHE A 39 27.15 0.52 13.66
N ALA A 40 28.41 0.07 13.66
CA ALA A 40 29.03 -0.67 12.58
C ALA A 40 29.85 -1.82 13.14
N GLU A 41 30.09 -2.85 12.33
CA GLU A 41 30.93 -3.98 12.73
C GLU A 41 32.41 -3.57 12.88
N PRO A 42 33.16 -4.20 13.81
CA PRO A 42 34.60 -3.92 13.98
C PRO A 42 35.43 -4.18 12.72
N SER A 43 34.97 -5.06 11.83
CA SER A 43 35.62 -5.38 10.55
C SER A 43 35.79 -4.15 9.65
N LEU A 44 34.94 -3.13 9.81
CA LEU A 44 34.98 -1.89 9.04
C LEU A 44 36.02 -0.88 9.55
N ALA A 45 36.68 -1.13 10.69
CA ALA A 45 37.61 -0.18 11.28
C ALA A 45 38.80 0.21 10.38
N ASN A 46 39.17 -0.66 9.44
CA ASN A 46 40.27 -0.44 8.50
C ASN A 46 39.80 -0.15 7.06
N ALA A 47 38.52 0.18 6.87
CA ALA A 47 37.98 0.51 5.56
C ALA A 47 38.67 1.76 4.99
N LYS A 48 38.97 1.73 3.69
CA LYS A 48 39.62 2.82 2.97
C LYS A 48 38.61 3.56 2.10
N ILE A 49 38.90 4.84 1.84
CA ILE A 49 38.14 5.66 0.90
C ILE A 49 37.94 4.90 -0.42
N GLY A 50 36.70 4.86 -0.90
CA GLY A 50 36.31 4.13 -2.10
C GLY A 50 35.99 2.64 -1.90
N ASP A 51 36.27 2.04 -0.75
CA ASP A 51 35.90 0.64 -0.49
C ASP A 51 34.37 0.46 -0.53
N HIS A 52 33.90 -0.68 -1.03
CA HIS A 52 32.49 -1.00 -1.20
C HIS A 52 32.06 -2.16 -0.29
N PHE A 53 30.90 -2.01 0.34
CA PHE A 53 30.34 -3.00 1.27
C PHE A 53 28.85 -3.20 1.04
N GLN A 54 28.39 -4.43 1.26
CA GLN A 54 26.97 -4.69 1.45
C GLN A 54 26.66 -4.71 2.95
N PHE A 55 25.94 -3.71 3.44
CA PHE A 55 25.42 -3.76 4.81
C PHE A 55 24.18 -4.64 4.83
N GLN A 56 24.22 -5.68 5.66
CA GLN A 56 23.23 -6.74 5.65
C GLN A 56 21.82 -6.19 5.80
N ARG A 57 20.93 -6.59 4.88
CA ARG A 57 19.51 -6.20 4.82
C ARG A 57 19.25 -4.69 4.61
N LEU A 58 20.28 -3.86 4.46
CA LEU A 58 20.16 -2.41 4.33
C LEU A 58 20.42 -1.92 2.90
N GLY A 59 21.54 -2.33 2.29
CA GLY A 59 21.93 -1.84 0.98
C GLY A 59 23.42 -1.99 0.72
N TYR A 60 23.85 -1.39 -0.39
CA TYR A 60 25.26 -1.27 -0.75
C TYR A 60 25.74 0.13 -0.42
N PHE A 61 26.94 0.20 0.15
CA PHE A 61 27.56 1.40 0.66
C PHE A 61 29.00 1.50 0.17
N ASN A 62 29.50 2.73 0.03
CA ASN A 62 30.91 3.00 -0.19
C ASN A 62 31.45 3.94 0.88
N VAL A 63 32.75 3.86 1.14
CA VAL A 63 33.46 4.82 2.00
C VAL A 63 33.63 6.13 1.24
N ASP A 64 33.15 7.22 1.82
CA ASP A 64 33.18 8.57 1.24
C ASP A 64 34.56 9.22 1.39
N ASP A 65 34.88 10.17 0.52
CA ASP A 65 36.15 10.90 0.50
C ASP A 65 36.38 11.75 1.77
N ASP A 66 35.30 12.12 2.48
CA ASP A 66 35.37 12.81 3.78
C ASP A 66 35.82 11.89 4.92
N SER A 67 35.99 10.58 4.67
CA SER A 67 36.38 9.62 5.70
C SER A 67 37.81 9.83 6.17
N THR A 68 37.99 9.78 7.49
CA THR A 68 39.29 9.80 8.15
C THR A 68 39.47 8.58 9.04
N LYS A 69 40.69 8.34 9.53
CA LYS A 69 40.96 7.24 10.47
C LYS A 69 40.13 7.31 11.76
N ALA A 70 39.72 8.51 12.18
CA ALA A 70 38.92 8.72 13.38
C ALA A 70 37.41 8.76 13.09
N HIS A 71 37.02 9.03 11.84
CA HIS A 71 35.63 9.24 11.45
C HIS A 71 35.38 8.62 10.07
N LEU A 72 34.80 7.42 10.05
CA LEU A 72 34.39 6.77 8.81
C LEU A 72 33.01 7.28 8.39
N VAL A 73 32.91 7.67 7.13
CA VAL A 73 31.70 8.17 6.48
C VAL A 73 31.31 7.18 5.37
N PHE A 74 30.09 6.69 5.40
CA PHE A 74 29.58 5.76 4.40
C PHE A 74 28.42 6.37 3.61
N ASN A 75 28.49 6.33 2.29
CA ASN A 75 27.39 6.72 1.42
C ASN A 75 26.60 5.48 0.99
N ARG A 76 25.27 5.53 1.09
CA ARG A 76 24.44 4.49 0.50
C ARG A 76 24.35 4.69 -1.01
N THR A 77 24.97 3.79 -1.76
CA THR A 77 24.94 3.79 -3.23
C THR A 77 23.57 3.34 -3.74
N VAL A 78 23.06 2.21 -3.26
CA VAL A 78 21.75 1.67 -3.67
C VAL A 78 21.15 0.77 -2.59
N ALA A 79 19.82 0.76 -2.49
CA ALA A 79 19.09 -0.15 -1.59
C ALA A 79 19.02 -1.58 -2.16
N LEU A 80 18.79 -2.59 -1.31
CA LEU A 80 18.71 -3.99 -1.75
C LEU A 80 17.49 -4.31 -2.63
N LYS A 81 16.43 -3.53 -2.51
CA LYS A 81 15.20 -3.69 -3.27
C LYS A 81 14.80 -2.35 -3.85
N ASP A 82 14.33 -2.40 -5.08
CA ASP A 82 13.73 -1.25 -5.71
C ASP A 82 12.45 -0.86 -4.95
N SER A 83 12.47 0.34 -4.35
CA SER A 83 11.34 0.89 -3.62
C SER A 83 10.53 1.85 -4.49
N TRP A 84 10.89 2.00 -5.78
CA TRP A 84 10.36 3.05 -6.63
C TRP A 84 8.90 2.85 -7.00
N ALA A 85 8.49 1.61 -7.32
CA ALA A 85 7.09 1.29 -7.59
C ALA A 85 6.14 1.61 -6.40
N LYS A 86 6.68 1.79 -5.18
CA LYS A 86 5.91 2.19 -4.00
C LYS A 86 5.89 3.70 -3.73
N LYS A 87 6.80 4.49 -4.32
CA LYS A 87 6.98 5.93 -4.01
C LYS A 87 6.33 6.90 -5.00
N GLU A 88 5.99 6.49 -6.22
CA GLU A 88 5.27 7.36 -7.18
C GLU A 88 3.93 7.91 -6.64
N ASN A 89 3.37 7.31 -5.60
CA ASN A 89 2.15 7.81 -4.93
C ASN A 89 2.39 8.88 -3.83
N LYS A 90 3.62 9.39 -3.63
CA LYS A 90 3.91 10.32 -2.50
C LYS A 90 4.30 11.76 -2.88
N ASN A 91 4.53 12.07 -4.16
CA ASN A 91 5.04 13.38 -4.59
C ASN A 91 4.09 14.18 -5.51
N GLN A 92 2.78 14.12 -5.26
CA GLN A 92 1.93 15.26 -5.63
C GLN A 92 1.98 16.28 -4.48
N PRO A 93 1.99 17.60 -4.77
CA PRO A 93 1.95 18.61 -3.73
C PRO A 93 0.75 18.34 -2.83
N LYS A 94 1.04 17.95 -1.58
CA LYS A 94 0.04 17.92 -0.52
C LYS A 94 -0.43 19.36 -0.31
N GLN A 95 -1.48 19.76 -1.04
CA GLN A 95 -2.54 20.46 -0.36
C GLN A 95 -2.86 19.64 0.88
N ALA A 96 -2.94 20.26 2.06
CA ALA A 96 -3.16 19.58 3.32
C ALA A 96 -4.51 18.84 3.28
N ILE A 97 -4.54 17.66 2.68
CA ILE A 97 -5.58 16.67 2.86
C ILE A 97 -5.36 16.22 4.30
N LYS A 98 -6.25 16.66 5.21
CA LYS A 98 -6.39 16.05 6.53
C LYS A 98 -6.28 14.56 6.33
N GLU A 99 -5.22 13.96 6.86
CA GLU A 99 -5.02 12.51 6.81
C GLU A 99 -6.32 11.88 7.31
N ASP A 100 -7.04 11.18 6.43
CA ASP A 100 -8.37 10.66 6.75
C ASP A 100 -8.21 9.58 7.81
N THR A 101 -8.35 9.96 9.09
CA THR A 101 -8.17 9.06 10.24
C THR A 101 -9.16 7.91 10.19
N SER A 102 -10.28 8.09 9.47
CA SER A 102 -11.33 7.10 9.28
C SER A 102 -10.78 5.79 8.71
N ILE A 103 -9.90 5.82 7.70
CA ILE A 103 -9.33 4.59 7.13
C ILE A 103 -8.44 3.86 8.15
N LYS A 104 -7.63 4.60 8.92
CA LYS A 104 -6.78 4.02 9.97
C LYS A 104 -7.63 3.37 11.07
N GLU A 105 -8.72 4.02 11.47
CA GLU A 105 -9.68 3.51 12.45
C GLU A 105 -10.40 2.25 11.92
N ILE A 106 -10.88 2.28 10.67
CA ILE A 106 -11.50 1.13 10.01
C ILE A 106 -10.53 -0.04 9.96
N LEU A 107 -9.25 0.19 9.67
CA LEU A 107 -8.22 -0.85 9.61
C LEU A 107 -8.02 -1.55 10.97
N VAL A 108 -8.18 -0.83 12.08
CA VAL A 108 -8.19 -1.41 13.44
C VAL A 108 -9.45 -2.26 13.64
N LEU A 109 -10.62 -1.77 13.23
CA LEU A 109 -11.88 -2.52 13.35
C LEU A 109 -11.86 -3.81 12.52
N THR A 110 -11.37 -3.76 11.29
CA THR A 110 -11.19 -4.95 10.45
C THR A 110 -10.20 -5.95 11.09
N GLY A 111 -9.13 -5.44 11.72
CA GLY A 111 -8.20 -6.28 12.48
C GLY A 111 -8.86 -7.01 13.65
N LYS A 112 -9.80 -6.36 14.36
CA LYS A 112 -10.63 -6.99 15.39
C LYS A 112 -11.61 -8.01 14.77
N TYR A 113 -12.24 -7.66 13.66
CA TYR A 113 -13.18 -8.53 12.95
C TYR A 113 -12.56 -9.87 12.57
N LEU A 114 -11.33 -9.86 12.05
CA LEU A 114 -10.57 -11.07 11.70
C LEU A 114 -10.26 -11.98 12.89
N LYS A 115 -10.18 -11.42 14.11
CA LYS A 115 -9.86 -12.15 15.34
C LYS A 115 -11.09 -12.59 16.12
N SER A 116 -12.21 -11.89 15.94
CA SER A 116 -13.46 -12.17 16.62
C SER A 116 -13.97 -13.57 16.26
N ARG A 117 -14.56 -14.27 17.23
CA ARG A 117 -15.18 -15.60 17.07
C ARG A 117 -16.70 -15.55 17.18
N GLU A 118 -17.23 -14.49 17.78
CA GLU A 118 -18.65 -14.28 18.03
C GLU A 118 -19.29 -13.52 16.86
N GLU A 119 -20.45 -13.98 16.42
CA GLU A 119 -21.15 -13.39 15.27
C GLU A 119 -21.67 -11.98 15.59
N ASP A 120 -22.23 -11.78 16.78
CA ASP A 120 -22.74 -10.48 17.23
C ASP A 120 -21.65 -9.40 17.29
N GLU A 121 -20.45 -9.76 17.76
CA GLU A 121 -19.30 -8.86 17.78
C GLU A 121 -18.88 -8.48 16.35
N ARG A 122 -18.85 -9.45 15.43
CA ARG A 122 -18.55 -9.19 14.02
C ARG A 122 -19.57 -8.27 13.37
N LEU A 123 -20.86 -8.45 13.65
CA LEU A 123 -21.92 -7.58 13.16
C LEU A 123 -21.77 -6.14 13.69
N SER A 124 -21.46 -5.99 14.98
CA SER A 124 -21.16 -4.68 15.58
C SER A 124 -19.95 -3.99 14.92
N LEU A 125 -18.88 -4.74 14.66
CA LEU A 125 -17.69 -4.24 13.98
C LEU A 125 -18.00 -3.80 12.54
N ILE A 126 -18.80 -4.57 11.79
CA ILE A 126 -19.25 -4.20 10.45
C ILE A 126 -20.04 -2.88 10.49
N ALA A 127 -20.98 -2.73 11.44
CA ALA A 127 -21.78 -1.51 11.58
C ALA A 127 -20.87 -0.29 11.83
N ASN A 128 -19.88 -0.42 12.70
CA ASN A 128 -18.91 0.65 12.96
C ASN A 128 -18.06 1.00 11.73
N VAL A 129 -17.64 -0.01 10.96
CA VAL A 129 -16.94 0.21 9.69
C VAL A 129 -17.83 0.97 8.71
N PHE A 130 -19.11 0.62 8.61
CA PHE A 130 -20.04 1.28 7.70
C PHE A 130 -20.28 2.74 8.09
N GLU A 131 -20.44 3.03 9.38
CA GLU A 131 -20.58 4.41 9.88
C GLU A 131 -19.34 5.26 9.56
N LEU A 132 -18.13 4.74 9.79
CA LEU A 132 -16.90 5.45 9.45
C LEU A 132 -16.71 5.60 7.93
N SER A 133 -17.17 4.63 7.14
CA SER A 133 -17.08 4.69 5.67
C SER A 133 -17.85 5.86 5.06
N LYS A 134 -18.83 6.43 5.76
CA LYS A 134 -19.53 7.67 5.32
C LYS A 134 -18.61 8.88 5.21
N LYS A 135 -17.48 8.87 5.92
CA LYS A 135 -16.48 9.95 5.90
C LYS A 135 -15.41 9.75 4.83
N VAL A 136 -15.34 8.57 4.24
CA VAL A 136 -14.31 8.19 3.27
C VAL A 136 -14.78 8.54 1.86
N ASN A 137 -13.94 9.24 1.10
CA ASN A 137 -14.21 9.52 -0.31
C ASN A 137 -13.59 8.43 -1.22
N PHE A 138 -14.04 8.37 -2.47
CA PHE A 138 -13.60 7.33 -3.40
C PHE A 138 -12.11 7.44 -3.77
N GLU A 139 -11.54 8.64 -3.83
CA GLU A 139 -10.13 8.84 -4.11
C GLU A 139 -9.23 8.28 -2.99
N SER A 140 -9.60 8.49 -1.72
CA SER A 140 -8.94 7.90 -0.56
C SER A 140 -8.99 6.37 -0.63
N LEU A 141 -10.13 5.81 -1.03
CA LEU A 141 -10.30 4.37 -1.23
C LEU A 141 -9.39 3.83 -2.35
N LEU A 142 -9.33 4.52 -3.49
CA LEU A 142 -8.45 4.19 -4.62
C LEU A 142 -6.97 4.32 -4.25
N ASN A 143 -6.59 5.27 -3.40
CA ASN A 143 -5.21 5.39 -2.94
C ASN A 143 -4.85 4.27 -1.95
N PHE A 144 -5.79 3.87 -1.10
CA PHE A 144 -5.59 2.75 -0.17
C PHE A 144 -5.28 1.43 -0.91
N ILE A 145 -5.98 1.16 -2.01
CA ILE A 145 -5.80 -0.05 -2.85
C ILE A 145 -4.34 -0.26 -3.28
N LYS A 146 -3.61 0.83 -3.54
CA LYS A 146 -2.22 0.81 -4.05
C LYS A 146 -1.22 0.37 -2.99
N THR A 147 -1.62 0.37 -1.72
CA THR A 147 -0.77 0.03 -0.57
C THR A 147 -1.19 -1.27 0.12
N ALA A 148 -2.29 -1.88 -0.31
CA ALA A 148 -2.87 -3.05 0.32
C ALA A 148 -2.09 -4.33 -0.05
N GLU A 149 -1.54 -5.01 0.97
CA GLU A 149 -0.72 -6.22 0.77
C GLU A 149 -1.16 -7.39 1.65
N SER A 150 -1.86 -7.12 2.76
CA SER A 150 -2.26 -8.15 3.73
C SER A 150 -3.74 -8.49 3.64
N ASN A 151 -4.12 -9.66 4.18
CA ASN A 151 -5.55 -10.06 4.31
C ASN A 151 -6.39 -8.96 5.00
N LYS A 152 -5.80 -8.27 5.98
CA LYS A 152 -6.47 -7.18 6.70
C LYS A 152 -6.74 -6.01 5.76
N ASP A 153 -5.77 -5.62 4.95
CA ASP A 153 -5.92 -4.47 4.04
C ASP A 153 -6.96 -4.78 2.95
N PHE A 154 -6.90 -5.98 2.36
CA PHE A 154 -7.90 -6.46 1.41
C PHE A 154 -9.31 -6.44 2.01
N LEU A 155 -9.45 -6.98 3.21
CA LEU A 155 -10.74 -7.00 3.89
C LEU A 155 -11.23 -5.58 4.21
N THR A 156 -10.35 -4.69 4.66
CA THR A 156 -10.67 -3.28 4.97
C THR A 156 -11.22 -2.58 3.72
N TYR A 157 -10.52 -2.69 2.58
CA TYR A 157 -10.97 -2.12 1.32
C TYR A 157 -12.37 -2.65 0.93
N LEU A 158 -12.53 -3.97 0.91
CA LEU A 158 -13.78 -4.61 0.47
C LEU A 158 -14.96 -4.25 1.38
N MET A 159 -14.75 -4.20 2.70
CA MET A 159 -15.79 -3.79 3.64
C MET A 159 -16.22 -2.34 3.44
N MET A 160 -15.26 -1.43 3.20
CA MET A 160 -15.57 -0.02 2.89
C MET A 160 -16.38 0.09 1.59
N LEU A 161 -15.96 -0.61 0.54
CA LEU A 161 -16.66 -0.62 -0.74
C LEU A 161 -18.07 -1.20 -0.60
N ASN A 162 -18.21 -2.31 0.14
CA ASN A 162 -19.47 -2.99 0.39
C ASN A 162 -20.45 -2.21 1.27
N SER A 163 -19.99 -1.15 1.96
CA SER A 163 -20.85 -0.27 2.77
C SER A 163 -21.83 0.55 1.93
N LYS A 164 -21.55 0.74 0.63
CA LYS A 164 -22.29 1.65 -0.28
C LYS A 164 -22.37 3.11 0.19
N ASN A 165 -21.63 3.49 1.21
CA ASN A 165 -21.57 4.87 1.69
C ASN A 165 -20.60 5.74 0.89
N ILE A 166 -19.77 5.11 0.03
CA ILE A 166 -18.79 5.79 -0.80
C ILE A 166 -19.35 5.91 -2.23
N LYS A 167 -19.44 7.13 -2.74
CA LYS A 167 -19.87 7.39 -4.13
C LYS A 167 -18.78 6.97 -5.11
N THR A 168 -18.93 5.79 -5.70
CA THR A 168 -17.99 5.19 -6.66
C THR A 168 -18.21 5.68 -8.08
N ASP A 169 -17.14 5.77 -8.88
CA ASP A 169 -17.20 5.98 -10.32
C ASP A 169 -16.40 4.89 -11.05
N PHE A 170 -17.13 3.86 -11.52
CA PHE A 170 -16.60 2.77 -12.34
C PHE A 170 -16.81 3.00 -13.85
N THR A 171 -17.36 4.16 -14.24
CA THR A 171 -17.41 4.54 -15.66
C THR A 171 -16.04 5.00 -16.15
N ASN A 172 -15.22 5.53 -15.23
CA ASN A 172 -13.81 5.74 -15.47
C ASN A 172 -13.06 4.40 -15.61
N LYS A 173 -12.49 4.17 -16.79
CA LYS A 173 -11.78 2.94 -17.12
C LYS A 173 -10.61 2.61 -16.18
N ALA A 174 -9.80 3.60 -15.79
CA ALA A 174 -8.67 3.38 -14.91
C ALA A 174 -9.11 2.97 -13.50
N ASN A 175 -10.16 3.60 -12.98
CA ASN A 175 -10.74 3.21 -11.68
C ASN A 175 -11.31 1.80 -11.75
N PHE A 176 -12.05 1.48 -12.83
CA PHE A 176 -12.62 0.16 -13.03
C PHE A 176 -11.53 -0.92 -13.08
N GLU A 177 -10.51 -0.78 -13.94
CA GLU A 177 -9.43 -1.75 -14.08
C GLU A 177 -8.66 -1.97 -12.78
N LEU A 178 -8.42 -0.89 -12.02
CA LEU A 178 -7.72 -0.96 -10.74
C LEU A 178 -8.52 -1.78 -9.71
N VAL A 179 -9.82 -1.53 -9.60
CA VAL A 179 -10.69 -2.23 -8.65
C VAL A 179 -10.98 -3.65 -9.09
N ASP A 180 -11.18 -3.88 -10.38
CA ASP A 180 -11.38 -5.21 -10.98
C ASP A 180 -10.19 -6.14 -10.70
N LYS A 181 -8.97 -5.67 -10.98
CA LYS A 181 -7.74 -6.43 -10.68
C LYS A 181 -7.62 -6.76 -9.19
N PHE A 182 -8.01 -5.82 -8.32
CA PHE A 182 -7.98 -6.02 -6.88
C PHE A 182 -9.00 -7.06 -6.42
N ILE A 183 -10.23 -7.00 -6.94
CA ILE A 183 -11.28 -7.99 -6.67
C ILE A 183 -10.84 -9.38 -7.16
N GLY A 184 -10.32 -9.49 -8.38
CA GLY A 184 -9.78 -10.74 -8.92
C GLY A 184 -8.70 -11.34 -8.02
N THR A 185 -7.78 -10.51 -7.53
CA THR A 185 -6.76 -10.95 -6.56
C THR A 185 -7.43 -11.46 -5.28
N ALA A 186 -8.37 -10.70 -4.72
CA ALA A 186 -9.09 -11.05 -3.49
C ALA A 186 -9.85 -12.38 -3.59
N LEU A 187 -10.49 -12.66 -4.73
CA LEU A 187 -11.22 -13.91 -4.99
C LEU A 187 -10.31 -15.15 -4.94
N THR A 188 -9.02 -15.01 -5.25
CA THR A 188 -8.06 -16.13 -5.23
C THR A 188 -7.33 -16.29 -3.90
N MET A 189 -7.53 -15.39 -2.93
CA MET A 189 -6.80 -15.43 -1.66
C MET A 189 -7.20 -16.63 -0.79
N LYS A 190 -6.25 -17.16 -0.02
CA LYS A 190 -6.50 -18.29 0.88
C LYS A 190 -7.51 -17.99 2.00
N ASN A 191 -7.60 -16.73 2.43
CA ASN A 191 -8.49 -16.33 3.52
C ASN A 191 -9.96 -16.30 3.08
N SER A 192 -10.81 -17.08 3.75
CA SER A 192 -12.23 -17.23 3.39
C SER A 192 -13.06 -15.96 3.59
N TYR A 193 -12.75 -15.12 4.58
CA TYR A 193 -13.46 -13.87 4.81
C TYR A 193 -13.18 -12.84 3.72
N VAL A 194 -11.93 -12.77 3.27
CA VAL A 194 -11.55 -11.90 2.14
C VAL A 194 -12.29 -12.34 0.87
N ARG A 195 -12.26 -13.64 0.54
CA ARG A 195 -13.00 -14.17 -0.61
C ARG A 195 -14.49 -13.89 -0.51
N PHE A 196 -15.10 -14.09 0.67
CA PHE A 196 -16.52 -13.82 0.89
C PHE A 196 -16.88 -12.35 0.64
N GLN A 197 -16.09 -11.41 1.16
CA GLN A 197 -16.33 -9.98 0.92
C GLN A 197 -16.07 -9.59 -0.54
N ALA A 198 -15.13 -10.24 -1.22
CA ALA A 198 -14.90 -10.04 -2.66
C ALA A 198 -16.09 -10.52 -3.50
N VAL A 199 -16.65 -11.69 -3.18
CA VAL A 199 -17.90 -12.18 -3.77
C VAL A 199 -19.05 -11.22 -3.50
N ASP A 200 -19.22 -10.77 -2.26
CA ASP A 200 -20.28 -9.80 -1.92
C ASP A 200 -20.13 -8.48 -2.69
N CYS A 201 -18.89 -8.06 -2.96
CA CYS A 201 -18.59 -6.90 -3.78
C CYS A 201 -19.05 -7.10 -5.24
N VAL A 202 -18.73 -8.24 -5.86
CA VAL A 202 -19.19 -8.52 -7.24
C VAL A 202 -20.72 -8.60 -7.32
N VAL A 203 -21.35 -9.20 -6.31
CA VAL A 203 -22.83 -9.24 -6.22
C VAL A 203 -23.42 -7.82 -6.14
N LYS A 204 -22.79 -6.95 -5.35
CA LYS A 204 -23.23 -5.55 -5.17
C LYS A 204 -22.93 -4.66 -6.38
N TYR A 205 -21.86 -4.95 -7.12
CA TYR A 205 -21.41 -4.22 -8.28
C TYR A 205 -21.26 -5.17 -9.48
N PRO A 206 -22.38 -5.52 -10.16
CA PRO A 206 -22.38 -6.50 -11.25
C PRO A 206 -21.50 -6.13 -12.46
N VAL A 207 -21.03 -4.87 -12.54
CA VAL A 207 -20.06 -4.43 -13.55
C VAL A 207 -18.76 -5.26 -13.53
N PHE A 208 -18.42 -5.88 -12.41
CA PHE A 208 -17.26 -6.78 -12.28
C PHE A 208 -17.60 -8.26 -12.52
N LYS A 209 -18.87 -8.61 -12.76
CA LYS A 209 -19.32 -10.02 -12.86
C LYS A 209 -18.64 -10.73 -14.02
N ASP A 210 -18.72 -10.14 -15.21
CA ASP A 210 -18.32 -10.81 -16.44
C ASP A 210 -16.82 -11.12 -16.47
N ASN A 211 -16.00 -10.21 -15.93
CA ASN A 211 -14.54 -10.38 -15.83
C ASN A 211 -14.11 -11.50 -14.88
N HIS A 212 -15.01 -11.95 -13.98
CA HIS A 212 -14.71 -12.96 -12.98
C HIS A 212 -15.63 -14.18 -13.06
N LEU A 213 -16.50 -14.25 -14.08
CA LEU A 213 -17.61 -15.20 -14.14
C LEU A 213 -17.18 -16.66 -14.00
N ASP A 214 -16.10 -17.06 -14.68
CA ASP A 214 -15.61 -18.44 -14.64
C ASP A 214 -15.10 -18.81 -13.25
N LEU A 215 -14.36 -17.90 -12.61
CA LEU A 215 -13.89 -18.10 -11.23
C LEU A 215 -15.06 -18.19 -10.25
N LEU A 216 -16.08 -17.33 -10.41
CA LEU A 216 -17.27 -17.35 -9.56
C LEU A 216 -18.05 -18.66 -9.73
N LYS A 217 -18.18 -19.19 -10.95
CA LYS A 217 -18.82 -20.50 -11.20
C LYS A 217 -18.07 -21.63 -10.49
N VAL A 218 -16.74 -21.64 -10.55
CA VAL A 218 -15.91 -22.61 -9.82
C VAL A 218 -16.13 -22.48 -8.31
N MET A 219 -16.07 -21.26 -7.76
CA MET A 219 -16.30 -21.01 -6.34
C MET A 219 -17.71 -21.42 -5.87
N ALA A 220 -18.72 -21.30 -6.72
CA ALA A 220 -20.10 -21.70 -6.41
C ALA A 220 -20.30 -23.21 -6.25
N ILE A 221 -19.34 -24.02 -6.71
CA ILE A 221 -19.37 -25.48 -6.64
C ILE A 221 -18.32 -26.01 -5.64
N GLU A 222 -17.12 -25.42 -5.66
CA GLU A 222 -15.93 -26.01 -5.04
C GLU A 222 -15.39 -25.24 -3.82
N ASP A 223 -15.89 -24.03 -3.50
CA ASP A 223 -15.34 -23.27 -2.36
C ASP A 223 -15.64 -23.97 -1.03
N LYS A 224 -14.64 -24.07 -0.17
CA LYS A 224 -14.76 -24.71 1.15
C LYS A 224 -15.67 -23.93 2.10
N ASN A 225 -15.91 -22.64 1.85
CA ASN A 225 -16.81 -21.83 2.66
C ASN A 225 -18.23 -21.91 2.10
N THR A 226 -19.14 -22.55 2.84
CA THR A 226 -20.55 -22.72 2.44
C THR A 226 -21.28 -21.40 2.23
N HIS A 227 -20.93 -20.35 2.97
CA HIS A 227 -21.55 -19.03 2.78
C HIS A 227 -21.18 -18.40 1.43
N ILE A 228 -20.00 -18.70 0.88
CA ILE A 228 -19.62 -18.26 -0.47
C ILE A 228 -20.49 -18.96 -1.51
N ILE A 229 -20.62 -20.28 -1.38
CA ILE A 229 -21.48 -21.10 -2.25
C ILE A 229 -22.92 -20.58 -2.23
N GLU A 230 -23.50 -20.39 -1.04
CA GLU A 230 -24.86 -19.88 -0.86
C GLU A 230 -25.04 -18.49 -1.47
N ARG A 231 -24.06 -17.60 -1.26
CA ARG A 231 -24.10 -16.23 -1.80
C ARG A 231 -24.09 -16.22 -3.33
N LEU A 232 -23.34 -17.13 -3.96
CA LEU A 232 -23.23 -17.21 -5.42
C LEU A 232 -24.42 -17.90 -6.08
N LYS A 233 -25.04 -18.90 -5.44
CA LYS A 233 -26.23 -19.59 -5.97
C LYS A 233 -27.41 -18.64 -6.25
N GLY A 234 -27.55 -17.58 -5.46
CA GLY A 234 -28.59 -16.56 -5.67
C GLY A 234 -28.25 -15.50 -6.72
N PHE A 235 -27.04 -15.52 -7.29
CA PHE A 235 -26.49 -14.45 -8.13
C PHE A 235 -26.05 -14.89 -9.54
N LEU A 236 -25.53 -16.12 -9.66
CA LEU A 236 -25.14 -16.72 -10.93
C LEU A 236 -26.35 -17.27 -11.67
#